data_AF-A0A7R8WVA0-F1
#
_entry.id   AF-A0A7R8WVA0-F1
#
_cell.length_a   1.000
_cell.length_b   1.000
_cell.length_c   1.000
_cell.angle_alpha   90.00
_cell.angle_beta   90.00
_cell.angle_gamma   90.00
#
_symmetry.space_group_name_H-M   'P 1'
#
loop_
_entity.id
_entity.type
_entity.pdbx_description
1 polymer ?
#
loop_
_entity_poly.entity_id
_entity_poly.type
_entity_poly.pdbx_seq_one_letter_code
_entity_poly.pdbx_strand_id
1 'polypeptide(L)'
;METLANQAANQAVLRLTVKNHPGVMSHVCGLFTRRSYNLEGIMVRPIRESGGENSRMWLLVNEEEKLEQVIRQTEKLVDVLDVEQHTVAGSIRNMKANPLIYLTLLLSLSSSVAIAAEADTSTNDSAGNEAAESEAPQRFVPPLTAAGKALLDDVNQRITNINTEELQAILKDHPETQVIDVRTPQEISLLGGHIDAPRHRNIMRSWIELQIDTIIPDKDAPIVVYCGVNQRSPLAADTLMKLGYTN
;
A
#
# COMPACT_ATOMS: atom_id res chain seq x y z
N MET A 1 -19.43 9.61 -30.46
CA MET A 1 -18.85 8.24 -30.45
C MET A 1 -17.53 8.14 -31.21
N GLU A 2 -17.20 9.03 -32.16
CA GLU A 2 -15.92 8.97 -32.89
C GLU A 2 -14.67 9.28 -32.03
N THR A 3 -14.80 10.12 -30.99
CA THR A 3 -13.67 10.55 -30.14
C THR A 3 -12.93 9.38 -29.46
N LEU A 4 -13.67 8.39 -28.95
CA LEU A 4 -13.08 7.23 -28.26
C LEU A 4 -12.33 6.29 -29.23
N ALA A 5 -12.76 6.22 -30.49
CA ALA A 5 -12.09 5.41 -31.50
C ALA A 5 -10.74 6.00 -31.92
N ASN A 6 -10.62 7.34 -31.89
CA ASN A 6 -9.38 8.02 -32.25
C ASN A 6 -8.33 7.97 -31.10
N GLN A 7 -8.76 7.93 -29.84
CA GLN A 7 -7.86 7.72 -28.69
C GLN A 7 -7.19 6.32 -28.72
N ALA A 8 -7.92 5.28 -29.11
CA ALA A 8 -7.40 3.91 -29.19
C ALA A 8 -6.33 3.70 -30.28
N ALA A 9 -6.18 4.63 -31.22
CA ALA A 9 -5.13 4.59 -32.25
C ALA A 9 -3.77 5.11 -31.72
N ASN A 10 -3.79 6.03 -30.76
CA ASN A 10 -2.61 6.78 -30.28
C ASN A 10 -1.97 6.18 -29.02
N GLN A 11 -2.47 5.04 -28.56
CA GLN A 11 -2.00 4.30 -27.39
C GLN A 11 -0.94 3.28 -27.77
N ALA A 12 0.14 3.23 -26.99
CA ALA A 12 1.18 2.23 -27.08
C ALA A 12 1.34 1.48 -25.75
N VAL A 13 1.55 0.16 -25.82
CA VAL A 13 1.82 -0.66 -24.64
C VAL A 13 3.30 -1.03 -24.63
N LEU A 14 4.05 -0.54 -23.64
CA LEU A 14 5.43 -0.93 -23.41
C LEU A 14 5.46 -2.06 -22.38
N ARG A 15 6.07 -3.18 -22.74
CA ARG A 15 6.35 -4.32 -21.85
C ARG A 15 7.80 -4.24 -21.43
N LEU A 16 8.04 -4.06 -20.13
CA LEU A 16 9.36 -4.00 -19.53
C LEU A 16 9.61 -5.25 -18.70
N THR A 17 10.82 -5.79 -18.78
CA THR A 17 11.34 -6.72 -17.77
C THR A 17 12.27 -5.90 -16.86
N VAL A 18 11.96 -5.84 -15.56
CA VAL A 18 12.70 -5.03 -14.58
C VAL A 18 13.16 -5.87 -13.40
N LYS A 19 14.26 -5.48 -12.76
CA LYS A 19 14.73 -6.08 -11.51
C LYS A 19 13.80 -5.67 -10.36
N ASN A 20 13.35 -6.65 -9.58
CA ASN A 20 12.40 -6.46 -8.51
C ASN A 20 13.10 -6.09 -7.19
N HIS A 21 13.45 -4.81 -7.03
CA HIS A 21 14.01 -4.29 -5.79
C HIS A 21 13.17 -3.10 -5.25
N PRO A 22 13.25 -2.80 -3.94
CA PRO A 22 12.63 -1.60 -3.38
C PRO A 22 13.07 -0.35 -4.14
N GLY A 23 12.10 0.47 -4.57
CA GLY A 23 12.33 1.71 -5.31
C GLY A 23 12.21 1.62 -6.84
N VAL A 24 12.20 0.43 -7.45
CA VAL A 24 12.15 0.31 -8.94
C VAL A 24 10.94 1.02 -9.55
N MET A 25 9.76 0.92 -8.92
CA MET A 25 8.53 1.60 -9.37
C MET A 25 8.69 3.12 -9.35
N SER A 26 9.28 3.68 -8.29
CA SER A 26 9.54 5.13 -8.18
C SER A 26 10.59 5.61 -9.18
N HIS A 27 11.58 4.77 -9.50
CA HIS A 27 12.60 5.07 -10.52
C HIS A 27 11.99 5.11 -11.92
N VAL A 28 11.21 4.07 -12.29
CA VAL A 28 10.52 4.01 -13.59
C VAL A 28 9.52 5.17 -13.72
N CYS A 29 8.60 5.34 -12.77
CA CYS A 29 7.61 6.45 -12.80
C CYS A 29 8.28 7.84 -12.75
N GLY A 30 9.45 7.95 -12.12
CA GLY A 30 10.28 9.15 -12.09
C GLY A 30 10.76 9.61 -13.48
N LEU A 31 10.90 8.69 -14.43
CA LEU A 31 11.24 9.02 -15.82
C LEU A 31 10.09 9.75 -16.53
N PHE A 32 8.87 9.21 -16.42
CA PHE A 32 7.68 9.73 -17.10
C PHE A 32 7.23 11.08 -16.54
N THR A 33 7.29 11.24 -15.22
CA THR A 33 6.99 12.52 -14.54
C THR A 33 7.98 13.62 -14.90
N ARG A 34 9.30 13.34 -14.93
CA ARG A 34 10.33 14.36 -15.29
C ARG A 34 10.33 14.78 -16.76
N ARG A 35 9.81 13.93 -17.66
CA ARG A 35 9.79 14.17 -19.11
C ARG A 35 8.42 14.56 -19.65
N SER A 36 7.42 14.68 -18.77
CA SER A 36 6.02 14.99 -19.11
C SER A 36 5.44 14.02 -20.16
N TYR A 37 5.62 12.71 -19.94
CA TYR A 37 5.00 11.66 -20.73
C TYR A 37 3.68 11.22 -20.07
N ASN A 38 2.59 11.15 -20.83
CA ASN A 38 1.30 10.75 -20.28
C ASN A 38 1.18 9.22 -20.12
N LEU A 39 1.19 8.75 -18.87
CA LEU A 39 0.91 7.35 -18.50
C LEU A 39 -0.56 7.20 -18.13
N GLU A 40 -1.30 6.38 -18.88
CA GLU A 40 -2.70 6.08 -18.61
C GLU A 40 -2.88 4.84 -17.71
N GLY A 41 -1.87 3.97 -17.64
CA GLY A 41 -1.96 2.74 -16.85
C GLY A 41 -0.62 2.06 -16.62
N ILE A 42 -0.50 1.43 -15.45
CA ILE A 42 0.65 0.63 -15.04
C ILE A 42 0.13 -0.69 -14.48
N MET A 43 0.66 -1.81 -14.98
CA MET A 43 0.42 -3.15 -14.44
C MET A 43 1.78 -3.78 -14.10
N VAL A 44 1.91 -4.43 -12.94
CA VAL A 44 3.16 -5.09 -12.52
C VAL A 44 2.85 -6.51 -12.08
N ARG A 45 3.65 -7.48 -12.53
CA ARG A 45 3.56 -8.89 -12.10
C ARG A 45 4.97 -9.47 -11.88
N PRO A 46 5.28 -10.06 -10.71
CA PRO A 46 6.54 -10.76 -10.50
C PRO A 46 6.64 -11.99 -11.41
N ILE A 47 7.84 -12.24 -11.94
CA ILE A 47 8.16 -13.40 -12.78
C ILE A 47 8.56 -14.56 -11.86
N ARG A 48 7.70 -15.59 -11.81
CA ARG A 48 7.88 -16.74 -10.91
C ARG A 48 9.11 -17.60 -11.27
N GLU A 49 9.49 -17.65 -12.55
CA GLU A 49 10.67 -18.39 -13.03
C GLU A 49 12.00 -17.83 -12.52
N SER A 50 12.05 -16.54 -12.16
CA SER A 50 13.25 -15.89 -11.57
C SER A 50 13.20 -15.83 -10.04
N GLY A 51 12.45 -16.71 -9.36
CA GLY A 51 12.33 -16.70 -7.90
C GLY A 51 11.69 -15.44 -7.30
N GLY A 52 11.13 -14.54 -8.13
CA GLY A 52 10.64 -13.22 -7.72
C GLY A 52 11.66 -12.09 -7.83
N GLU A 53 12.89 -12.33 -8.29
CA GLU A 53 13.93 -11.29 -8.48
C GLU A 53 13.66 -10.36 -9.68
N ASN A 54 12.79 -10.77 -10.61
CA ASN A 54 12.40 -9.97 -11.78
C ASN A 54 10.88 -9.76 -11.79
N SER A 55 10.45 -8.58 -12.26
CA SER A 55 9.06 -8.20 -12.45
C SER A 55 8.83 -7.82 -13.90
N ARG A 56 7.68 -8.22 -14.45
CA ARG A 56 7.18 -7.74 -15.74
C ARG A 56 6.25 -6.57 -15.49
N MET A 57 6.53 -5.45 -16.13
CA MET A 57 5.75 -4.23 -16.03
C MET A 57 5.16 -3.90 -17.41
N TRP A 58 3.88 -3.55 -17.46
CA TRP A 58 3.24 -3.02 -18.66
C TRP A 58 2.86 -1.57 -18.41
N LEU A 59 3.25 -0.69 -19.32
CA LEU A 59 2.95 0.73 -19.29
C LEU A 59 2.09 1.08 -20.50
N LEU A 60 0.92 1.66 -20.25
CA LEU A 60 0.06 2.23 -21.27
C LEU A 60 0.43 3.72 -21.43
N VAL A 61 1.01 4.07 -22.58
CA VAL A 61 1.50 5.41 -22.92
C VAL A 61 0.63 5.98 -24.03
N ASN A 62 0.08 7.19 -23.85
CA ASN A 62 -0.73 7.86 -24.87
C ASN A 62 0.07 9.01 -25.53
N GLU A 63 1.17 8.64 -26.21
CA GLU A 63 2.20 9.58 -26.65
C GLU A 63 3.00 9.04 -27.86
N GLU A 64 2.32 8.75 -28.98
CA GLU A 64 2.93 8.13 -30.17
C GLU A 64 4.18 8.89 -30.69
N GLU A 65 4.11 10.23 -30.81
CA GLU A 65 5.20 11.07 -31.32
C GLU A 65 6.53 10.97 -30.53
N LYS A 66 6.48 10.59 -29.25
CA LYS A 66 7.64 10.53 -28.36
C LYS A 66 8.02 9.10 -27.97
N LEU A 67 7.31 8.09 -28.47
CA LEU A 67 7.41 6.70 -28.01
C LEU A 67 8.84 6.13 -28.17
N GLU A 68 9.50 6.34 -29.31
CA GLU A 68 10.90 5.91 -29.47
C GLU A 68 11.85 6.60 -28.48
N GLN A 69 11.54 7.83 -28.06
CA GLN A 69 12.33 8.52 -27.03
C GLN A 69 12.08 7.89 -25.66
N VAL A 70 10.82 7.60 -25.32
CA VAL A 70 10.43 6.89 -24.09
C VAL A 70 11.17 5.56 -23.99
N ILE A 71 11.16 4.75 -25.04
CA ILE A 71 11.87 3.45 -25.12
C ILE A 71 13.37 3.65 -24.87
N ARG A 72 14.03 4.52 -25.66
CA ARG A 72 15.48 4.82 -25.54
C ARG A 72 15.90 5.49 -24.23
N GLN A 73 14.97 6.02 -23.44
CA GLN A 73 15.26 6.47 -22.07
C GLN A 73 15.00 5.37 -21.04
N THR A 74 14.01 4.49 -21.27
CA THR A 74 13.67 3.38 -20.38
C THR A 74 14.75 2.30 -20.42
N GLU A 75 15.29 1.99 -21.61
CA GLU A 75 16.46 1.11 -21.81
C GLU A 75 17.73 1.59 -21.08
N LYS A 76 17.80 2.87 -20.68
CA LYS A 76 18.95 3.45 -19.97
C LYS A 76 18.83 3.35 -18.44
N LEU A 77 17.70 2.86 -17.92
CA LEU A 77 17.54 2.62 -16.49
C LEU A 77 18.29 1.32 -16.13
N VAL A 78 19.16 1.39 -15.13
CA VAL A 78 19.97 0.25 -14.62
C VAL A 78 19.10 -0.93 -14.16
N ASP A 79 17.85 -0.63 -13.81
CA ASP A 79 16.87 -1.56 -13.26
C ASP A 79 16.04 -2.26 -14.36
N VAL A 80 16.14 -1.81 -15.61
CA VAL A 80 15.45 -2.39 -16.79
C VAL A 80 16.39 -3.38 -17.49
N LEU A 81 15.90 -4.59 -17.70
CA LEU A 81 16.61 -5.68 -18.37
C LEU A 81 16.26 -5.78 -19.86
N ASP A 82 15.00 -5.50 -20.21
CA ASP A 82 14.48 -5.66 -21.57
C ASP A 82 13.24 -4.78 -21.79
N VAL A 83 13.02 -4.32 -23.04
CA VAL A 83 11.95 -3.40 -23.44
C VAL A 83 11.33 -3.85 -24.76
N GLU A 84 10.07 -4.22 -24.74
CA GLU A 84 9.29 -4.58 -25.93
C GLU A 84 8.12 -3.61 -26.16
N GLN A 85 8.04 -3.04 -27.36
CA GLN A 85 6.90 -2.24 -27.79
C GLN A 85 5.81 -3.12 -28.41
N HIS A 86 4.58 -2.96 -27.95
CA HIS A 86 3.37 -3.52 -28.56
C HIS A 86 2.48 -2.38 -29.06
N THR A 87 2.49 -2.15 -30.38
CA THR A 87 1.64 -1.13 -31.02
C THR A 87 0.21 -1.65 -31.16
N VAL A 88 -0.77 -0.90 -30.62
CA VAL A 88 -2.18 -1.33 -30.56
C VAL A 88 -2.79 -1.53 -31.97
N ALA A 89 -2.34 -0.75 -32.96
CA ALA A 89 -2.80 -0.77 -34.36
C ALA A 89 -2.82 -2.15 -35.04
N GLY A 90 -1.98 -3.10 -34.63
CA GLY A 90 -1.97 -4.46 -35.19
C GLY A 90 -3.10 -5.37 -34.71
N SER A 91 -3.75 -5.05 -33.57
CA SER A 91 -4.75 -5.91 -32.92
C SER A 91 -6.19 -5.35 -32.99
N ILE A 92 -6.39 -4.18 -33.61
CA ILE A 92 -7.69 -3.50 -33.73
C ILE A 92 -8.60 -4.08 -34.85
N ARG A 93 -8.50 -5.38 -35.14
CA ARG A 93 -9.59 -6.11 -35.83
C ARG A 93 -10.53 -6.86 -34.88
N ASN A 94 -10.09 -7.16 -33.66
CA ASN A 94 -10.91 -7.82 -32.64
C ASN A 94 -11.26 -6.91 -31.45
N MET A 95 -11.09 -5.59 -31.59
CA MET A 95 -11.21 -4.62 -30.49
C MET A 95 -12.37 -3.62 -30.67
N LYS A 96 -13.52 -4.12 -31.16
CA LYS A 96 -14.82 -3.44 -31.01
C LYS A 96 -15.77 -4.34 -30.25
N ALA A 97 -16.20 -3.88 -29.07
CA ALA A 97 -17.13 -4.50 -28.13
C ALA A 97 -16.71 -5.87 -27.54
N ASN A 98 -16.02 -5.86 -26.40
CA ASN A 98 -16.42 -6.66 -25.22
C ASN A 98 -15.54 -6.38 -23.99
N PRO A 99 -16.11 -6.34 -22.76
CA PRO A 99 -15.33 -6.32 -21.50
C PRO A 99 -14.55 -7.64 -21.26
N LEU A 100 -14.80 -8.67 -22.08
CA LEU A 100 -14.12 -9.96 -22.02
C LEU A 100 -12.62 -9.90 -22.40
N ILE A 101 -12.09 -8.82 -22.99
CA ILE A 101 -10.65 -8.76 -23.33
C ILE A 101 -9.76 -8.74 -22.08
N TYR A 102 -10.22 -8.13 -20.98
CA TYR A 102 -9.57 -8.29 -19.66
C TYR A 102 -9.55 -9.76 -19.23
N LEU A 103 -10.62 -10.50 -19.52
CA LEU A 103 -10.73 -11.93 -19.25
C LEU A 103 -9.87 -12.78 -20.20
N THR A 104 -9.69 -12.40 -21.48
CA THR A 104 -8.80 -13.12 -22.42
C THR A 104 -7.31 -12.91 -22.09
N LEU A 105 -6.94 -11.74 -21.55
CA LEU A 105 -5.61 -11.52 -21.00
C LEU A 105 -5.38 -12.38 -19.74
N LEU A 106 -6.41 -12.58 -18.92
CA LEU A 106 -6.42 -13.51 -17.78
C LEU A 106 -6.41 -15.00 -18.20
N LEU A 107 -7.09 -15.36 -19.29
CA LEU A 107 -7.20 -16.74 -19.79
C LEU A 107 -5.97 -17.20 -20.59
N SER A 108 -5.27 -16.30 -21.28
CA SER A 108 -3.97 -16.64 -21.91
C SER A 108 -2.86 -16.92 -20.89
N LEU A 109 -3.07 -16.54 -19.62
CA LEU A 109 -2.24 -16.95 -18.48
C LEU A 109 -2.63 -18.31 -17.87
N SER A 110 -3.70 -18.96 -18.36
CA SER A 110 -4.19 -20.25 -17.83
C SER A 110 -3.60 -21.48 -18.55
N SER A 111 -3.01 -21.34 -19.74
CA SER A 111 -2.62 -22.48 -20.59
C SER A 111 -1.32 -23.20 -20.20
N SER A 112 -0.68 -22.84 -19.08
CA SER A 112 0.49 -23.56 -18.53
C SER A 112 0.45 -23.66 -16.99
N VAL A 113 -0.73 -23.88 -16.40
CA VAL A 113 -0.86 -24.27 -14.98
C VAL A 113 -1.37 -25.70 -14.89
N ALA A 114 -0.45 -26.64 -14.69
CA ALA A 114 -0.69 -27.97 -14.16
C ALA A 114 0.59 -28.43 -13.43
N ILE A 115 0.45 -29.29 -12.42
CA ILE A 115 1.50 -29.70 -11.46
C ILE A 115 1.84 -28.57 -10.46
N ALA A 116 1.75 -28.77 -9.14
CA ALA A 116 0.97 -29.75 -8.37
C ALA A 116 0.64 -29.13 -7.01
N ALA A 117 -0.51 -29.50 -6.44
CA ALA A 117 -0.78 -29.34 -5.02
C ALA A 117 -0.84 -30.74 -4.43
N GLU A 118 0.16 -31.10 -3.62
CA GLU A 118 0.12 -32.26 -2.75
C GLU A 118 0.85 -31.92 -1.46
N ALA A 119 0.32 -32.40 -0.35
CA ALA A 119 0.83 -32.11 0.98
C ALA A 119 1.96 -33.07 1.34
N ASP A 120 2.82 -32.67 2.27
CA ASP A 120 3.25 -33.63 3.27
C ASP A 120 3.46 -32.96 4.64
N THR A 121 3.33 -33.77 5.69
CA THR A 121 3.21 -33.35 7.10
C THR A 121 4.24 -34.03 7.99
N SER A 122 4.62 -33.38 9.09
CA SER A 122 5.44 -33.93 10.20
C SER A 122 6.93 -34.17 9.84
N THR A 123 7.95 -34.13 10.71
CA THR A 123 8.19 -33.75 12.13
C THR A 123 9.74 -33.63 12.28
N ASN A 124 10.42 -33.16 13.35
CA ASN A 124 10.09 -32.93 14.77
C ASN A 124 11.09 -31.93 15.42
N ASP A 125 10.70 -31.34 16.57
CA ASP A 125 11.49 -30.98 17.78
C ASP A 125 12.77 -30.10 17.68
N SER A 126 13.07 -29.16 18.59
CA SER A 126 12.56 -28.81 19.94
C SER A 126 13.13 -27.43 20.36
N ALA A 127 12.70 -26.70 21.42
CA ALA A 127 11.48 -26.64 22.24
C ALA A 127 11.53 -25.37 23.14
N GLY A 128 10.45 -25.02 23.84
CA GLY A 128 10.38 -23.92 24.83
C GLY A 128 9.59 -22.69 24.34
N ASN A 129 8.26 -22.70 24.36
CA ASN A 129 7.37 -22.42 25.51
C ASN A 129 7.25 -20.92 25.87
N GLU A 130 6.26 -20.22 25.28
CA GLU A 130 5.08 -19.69 25.98
C GLU A 130 4.09 -19.06 24.99
N ALA A 131 2.81 -18.92 25.38
CA ALA A 131 1.70 -18.70 24.45
C ALA A 131 1.68 -17.27 23.86
N ALA A 132 1.52 -17.18 22.53
CA ALA A 132 1.35 -15.93 21.80
C ALA A 132 0.10 -15.98 20.91
N GLU A 133 -0.65 -14.87 20.89
CA GLU A 133 -1.80 -14.68 20.01
C GLU A 133 -1.38 -14.70 18.54
N SER A 134 -2.25 -15.26 17.69
CA SER A 134 -2.13 -15.38 16.23
C SER A 134 -1.44 -14.18 15.55
N GLU A 135 -0.17 -14.33 15.15
CA GLU A 135 0.59 -13.30 14.42
C GLU A 135 -0.08 -12.93 13.08
N ALA A 136 -0.74 -11.77 13.05
CA ALA A 136 -1.21 -11.16 11.82
C ALA A 136 -0.02 -10.65 10.95
N PRO A 137 -0.12 -10.71 9.61
CA PRO A 137 1.06 -10.60 8.73
C PRO A 137 1.53 -9.15 8.52
N GLN A 138 2.36 -8.60 9.42
CA GLN A 138 2.82 -7.20 9.32
C GLN A 138 4.30 -6.97 9.68
N ARG A 139 5.10 -6.55 8.69
CA ARG A 139 6.38 -5.84 8.90
C ARG A 139 6.39 -4.47 8.21
N PHE A 140 5.42 -3.64 8.56
CA PHE A 140 5.45 -2.18 8.29
C PHE A 140 6.00 -1.37 9.46
N VAL A 141 6.30 -2.03 10.59
CA VAL A 141 6.80 -1.41 11.81
C VAL A 141 8.30 -1.71 11.90
N PRO A 142 9.17 -0.68 12.05
CA PRO A 142 10.60 -0.92 12.25
C PRO A 142 10.84 -1.64 13.58
N PRO A 143 11.92 -2.44 13.71
CA PRO A 143 12.24 -3.12 14.96
C PRO A 143 12.46 -2.09 16.08
N LEU A 144 11.80 -2.31 17.22
CA LEU A 144 11.88 -1.41 18.37
C LEU A 144 13.28 -1.48 19.00
N THR A 145 13.98 -0.35 19.05
CA THR A 145 15.29 -0.26 19.71
C THR A 145 15.12 -0.29 21.23
N ALA A 146 16.17 -0.68 21.97
CA ALA A 146 16.13 -0.69 23.44
C ALA A 146 15.77 0.68 24.04
N ALA A 147 16.28 1.77 23.44
CA ALA A 147 15.93 3.14 23.82
C ALA A 147 14.46 3.48 23.49
N GLY A 148 13.96 3.06 22.32
CA GLY A 148 12.56 3.21 21.94
C GLY A 148 11.61 2.46 22.86
N LYS A 149 12.00 1.25 23.31
CA LYS A 149 11.25 0.49 24.31
C LYS A 149 11.20 1.20 25.65
N ALA A 150 12.33 1.66 26.18
CA ALA A 150 12.37 2.38 27.46
C ALA A 150 11.49 3.65 27.45
N LEU A 151 11.46 4.39 26.32
CA LEU A 151 10.56 5.53 26.14
C LEU A 151 9.07 5.11 26.11
N LEU A 152 8.76 3.99 25.45
CA LEU A 152 7.40 3.45 25.39
C LEU A 152 6.92 2.96 26.76
N ASP A 153 7.79 2.31 27.54
CA ASP A 153 7.52 1.82 28.89
C ASP A 153 7.29 2.98 29.89
N ASP A 154 8.01 4.10 29.74
CA ASP A 154 7.77 5.35 30.50
C ASP A 154 6.44 6.02 30.12
N VAL A 155 6.15 6.11 28.81
CA VAL A 155 4.90 6.70 28.32
C VAL A 155 3.68 5.87 28.75
N ASN A 156 3.78 4.54 28.71
CA ASN A 156 2.71 3.64 29.15
C ASN A 156 2.36 3.74 30.65
N GLN A 157 3.24 4.30 31.49
CA GLN A 157 2.93 4.60 32.89
C GLN A 157 2.13 5.90 33.07
N ARG A 158 2.07 6.75 32.03
CA ARG A 158 1.50 8.11 32.09
C ARG A 158 0.19 8.24 31.31
N ILE A 159 -0.19 7.23 30.54
CA ILE A 159 -1.44 7.17 29.75
C ILE A 159 -2.35 6.04 30.21
N THR A 160 -3.64 6.17 29.95
CA THR A 160 -4.59 5.06 30.06
C THR A 160 -4.58 4.26 28.76
N ASN A 161 -4.05 3.04 28.78
CA ASN A 161 -4.27 2.07 27.70
C ASN A 161 -5.64 1.41 27.89
N ILE A 162 -6.43 1.31 26.82
CA ILE A 162 -7.73 0.63 26.81
C ILE A 162 -7.71 -0.56 25.84
N ASN A 163 -8.54 -1.56 26.10
CA ASN A 163 -8.73 -2.71 25.23
C ASN A 163 -9.92 -2.52 24.25
N THR A 164 -10.12 -3.49 23.35
CA THR A 164 -11.17 -3.44 22.32
C THR A 164 -12.58 -3.43 22.89
N GLU A 165 -12.84 -4.15 23.99
CA GLU A 165 -14.17 -4.25 24.63
C GLU A 165 -14.51 -2.94 25.36
N GLU A 166 -13.54 -2.38 26.08
CA GLU A 166 -13.63 -1.06 26.72
C GLU A 166 -13.89 0.04 25.70
N LEU A 167 -13.20 0.02 24.55
CA LEU A 167 -13.46 0.97 23.47
C LEU A 167 -14.88 0.85 22.90
N GLN A 168 -15.41 -0.37 22.73
CA GLN A 168 -16.79 -0.57 22.29
C GLN A 168 -17.81 -0.06 23.32
N ALA A 169 -17.53 -0.21 24.63
CA ALA A 169 -18.36 0.37 25.68
C ALA A 169 -18.32 1.90 25.65
N ILE A 170 -17.12 2.51 25.58
CA ILE A 170 -16.94 3.96 25.47
C ILE A 170 -17.66 4.53 24.25
N LEU A 171 -17.54 3.90 23.07
CA LEU A 171 -18.22 4.38 21.86
C LEU A 171 -19.75 4.24 21.89
N LYS A 172 -20.27 3.36 22.74
CA LYS A 172 -21.71 3.17 22.95
C LYS A 172 -22.29 4.20 23.93
N ASP A 173 -21.56 4.50 25.00
CA ASP A 173 -22.00 5.41 26.06
C ASP A 173 -21.67 6.88 25.70
N HIS A 174 -20.57 7.12 24.98
CA HIS A 174 -20.02 8.42 24.58
C HIS A 174 -19.78 8.50 23.06
N PRO A 175 -20.84 8.60 22.22
CA PRO A 175 -20.73 8.68 20.75
C PRO A 175 -20.02 9.95 20.24
N GLU A 176 -19.79 10.94 21.10
CA GLU A 176 -19.00 12.14 20.84
C GLU A 176 -17.48 11.91 20.80
N THR A 177 -17.01 10.75 21.28
CA THR A 177 -15.59 10.37 21.36
C THR A 177 -14.90 10.39 20.00
N GLN A 178 -13.78 11.11 19.92
CA GLN A 178 -12.96 11.19 18.70
C GLN A 178 -12.04 9.98 18.62
N VAL A 179 -12.11 9.20 17.55
CA VAL A 179 -11.25 8.03 17.35
C VAL A 179 -10.19 8.37 16.30
N ILE A 180 -8.94 8.53 16.74
CA ILE A 180 -7.82 8.93 15.90
C ILE A 180 -6.97 7.71 15.52
N ASP A 181 -6.96 7.41 14.23
CA ASP A 181 -6.03 6.45 13.63
C ASP A 181 -4.70 7.15 13.31
N VAL A 182 -3.60 6.74 13.95
CA VAL A 182 -2.26 7.30 13.68
C VAL A 182 -1.41 6.48 12.70
N ARG A 183 -2.01 5.47 12.03
CA ARG A 183 -1.38 4.73 10.93
C ARG A 183 -1.17 5.63 9.71
N THR A 184 -0.24 5.22 8.84
CA THR A 184 -0.04 5.85 7.53
C THR A 184 -1.16 5.45 6.55
N PRO A 185 -1.50 6.28 5.56
CA PRO A 185 -2.48 5.91 4.52
C PRO A 185 -2.11 4.62 3.77
N GLN A 186 -0.81 4.33 3.63
CA GLN A 186 -0.30 3.10 3.04
C GLN A 186 -0.68 1.87 3.88
N GLU A 187 -0.51 1.92 5.20
CA GLU A 187 -0.94 0.83 6.10
C GLU A 187 -2.45 0.63 6.07
N ILE A 188 -3.25 1.71 6.07
CA ILE A 188 -4.71 1.60 5.96
C ILE A 188 -5.11 0.97 4.62
N SER A 189 -4.45 1.35 3.52
CA SER A 189 -4.74 0.82 2.18
C SER A 189 -4.35 -0.65 2.01
N LEU A 190 -3.29 -1.11 2.70
CA LEU A 190 -2.73 -2.45 2.55
C LEU A 190 -3.30 -3.47 3.54
N LEU A 191 -3.52 -3.04 4.79
CA LEU A 191 -4.08 -3.89 5.85
C LEU A 191 -5.62 -3.92 5.80
N GLY A 192 -6.22 -2.88 5.21
CA GLY A 192 -7.65 -2.67 5.22
C GLY A 192 -8.19 -2.26 6.59
N GLY A 193 -9.45 -1.85 6.58
CA GLY A 193 -10.23 -1.56 7.79
C GLY A 193 -9.79 -0.34 8.60
N HIS A 194 -10.73 0.16 9.38
CA HIS A 194 -10.53 1.10 10.47
C HIS A 194 -11.55 0.77 11.56
N ILE A 195 -11.39 1.33 12.76
CA ILE A 195 -12.40 1.18 13.80
C ILE A 195 -13.63 1.98 13.36
N ASP A 196 -14.75 1.28 13.17
CA ASP A 196 -16.04 1.89 12.85
C ASP A 196 -16.53 2.68 14.07
N ALA A 197 -16.50 4.01 13.95
CA ALA A 197 -16.81 4.94 15.03
C ALA A 197 -17.45 6.21 14.46
N PRO A 198 -18.44 6.83 15.14
CA PRO A 198 -19.16 8.00 14.62
C PRO A 198 -18.25 9.20 14.28
N ARG A 199 -17.09 9.30 14.94
CA ARG A 199 -16.12 10.38 14.80
C ARG A 199 -14.70 9.83 14.58
N HIS A 200 -14.58 8.91 13.63
CA HIS A 200 -13.29 8.43 13.13
C HIS A 200 -12.54 9.50 12.34
N ARG A 201 -11.23 9.63 12.57
CA ARG A 201 -10.31 10.46 11.78
C ARG A 201 -8.95 9.78 11.65
N ASN A 202 -8.33 9.82 10.47
CA ASN A 202 -6.91 9.46 10.31
C ASN A 202 -6.04 10.70 10.38
N ILE A 203 -5.12 10.74 11.36
CA ILE A 203 -4.11 11.79 11.52
C ILE A 203 -2.79 11.07 11.76
N MET A 204 -1.90 11.03 10.75
CA MET A 204 -0.63 10.32 10.83
C MET A 204 0.18 10.73 12.07
N ARG A 205 0.87 9.79 12.72
CA ARG A 205 1.66 10.07 13.94
C ARG A 205 2.55 11.30 13.84
N SER A 206 3.17 11.56 12.69
CA SER A 206 4.11 12.67 12.48
C SER A 206 3.45 14.03 12.17
N TRP A 207 2.12 14.07 12.05
CA TRP A 207 1.34 15.27 11.68
C TRP A 207 0.41 15.73 12.81
N ILE A 208 0.26 14.92 13.88
CA ILE A 208 -0.69 15.18 14.96
C ILE A 208 -0.39 16.49 15.68
N GLU A 209 0.90 16.80 15.93
CA GLU A 209 1.37 18.03 16.56
C GLU A 209 1.03 19.30 15.76
N LEU A 210 0.88 19.16 14.44
CA LEU A 210 0.71 20.28 13.51
C LEU A 210 -0.75 20.48 13.09
N GLN A 211 -1.62 19.50 13.34
CA GLN A 211 -2.98 19.48 12.81
C GLN A 211 -4.07 19.33 13.87
N ILE A 212 -3.78 18.77 15.05
CA ILE A 212 -4.81 18.41 16.03
C ILE A 212 -5.68 19.62 16.42
N ASP A 213 -5.08 20.78 16.73
CA ASP A 213 -5.80 22.01 17.10
C ASP A 213 -6.75 22.53 16.01
N THR A 214 -6.48 22.22 14.74
CA THR A 214 -7.36 22.60 13.61
C THR A 214 -8.51 21.61 13.42
N ILE A 215 -8.31 20.34 13.80
CA ILE A 215 -9.24 19.24 13.55
C ILE A 215 -10.17 19.00 14.75
N ILE A 216 -9.63 19.13 15.97
CA ILE A 216 -10.28 18.99 17.27
C ILE A 216 -9.83 20.20 18.12
N PRO A 217 -10.46 21.39 17.94
CA PRO A 217 -10.09 22.60 18.68
C PRO A 217 -10.50 22.56 20.16
N ASP A 218 -11.45 21.68 20.50
CA ASP A 218 -11.89 21.43 21.87
C ASP A 218 -10.88 20.52 22.59
N LYS A 219 -10.27 21.04 23.67
CA LYS A 219 -9.22 20.35 24.44
C LYS A 219 -9.77 19.36 25.45
N ASP A 220 -11.03 19.50 25.85
CA ASP A 220 -11.71 18.63 26.81
C ASP A 220 -12.51 17.52 26.09
N ALA A 221 -12.51 17.49 24.75
CA ALA A 221 -13.15 16.44 23.97
C ALA A 221 -12.44 15.08 24.22
N PRO A 222 -13.19 13.99 24.51
CA PRO A 222 -12.59 12.68 24.74
C PRO A 222 -11.97 12.11 23.45
N ILE A 223 -10.69 11.74 23.52
CA ILE A 223 -9.90 11.26 22.38
C ILE A 223 -9.32 9.87 22.65
N VAL A 224 -9.71 8.91 21.82
CA VAL A 224 -9.06 7.59 21.74
C VAL A 224 -8.09 7.57 20.56
N VAL A 225 -6.83 7.21 20.81
CA VAL A 225 -5.80 7.09 19.76
C VAL A 225 -5.38 5.63 19.58
N TYR A 226 -5.41 5.12 18.35
CA TYR A 226 -5.02 3.73 18.06
C TYR A 226 -4.00 3.63 16.90
N CYS A 227 -3.23 2.54 16.90
CA CYS A 227 -2.37 2.14 15.79
C CYS A 227 -2.29 0.61 15.70
N GLY A 228 -1.71 0.07 14.62
CA GLY A 228 -1.77 -1.38 14.35
C GLY A 228 -1.09 -2.32 15.36
N VAL A 229 -0.15 -1.85 16.19
CA VAL A 229 0.64 -2.69 17.12
C VAL A 229 0.91 -2.03 18.49
N ASN A 230 0.10 -1.04 18.86
CA ASN A 230 0.24 -0.21 20.07
C ASN A 230 1.63 0.41 20.37
N GLN A 231 2.48 0.66 19.35
CA GLN A 231 3.77 1.34 19.53
C GLN A 231 3.74 2.86 19.24
N ARG A 232 2.84 3.32 18.36
CA ARG A 232 2.69 4.74 17.99
C ARG A 232 1.58 5.45 18.75
N SER A 233 0.50 4.74 19.09
CA SER A 233 -0.63 5.27 19.85
C SER A 233 -0.22 5.82 21.22
N PRO A 234 0.62 5.14 22.04
CA PRO A 234 1.03 5.68 23.34
C PRO A 234 1.78 6.99 23.22
N LEU A 235 2.75 7.03 22.29
CA LEU A 235 3.54 8.22 22.02
C LEU A 235 2.68 9.39 21.51
N ALA A 236 1.62 9.10 20.75
CA ALA A 236 0.67 10.11 20.29
C ALA A 236 -0.16 10.66 21.45
N ALA A 237 -0.72 9.79 22.29
CA ALA A 237 -1.49 10.18 23.48
C ALA A 237 -0.67 11.07 24.44
N ASP A 238 0.56 10.68 24.78
CA ASP A 238 1.49 11.51 25.57
C ASP A 238 1.76 12.89 24.95
N THR A 239 1.77 12.97 23.61
CA THR A 239 1.95 14.25 22.91
C THR A 239 0.68 15.09 22.94
N LEU A 240 -0.51 14.48 22.82
CA LEU A 240 -1.78 15.18 23.02
C LEU A 240 -1.91 15.74 24.44
N MET A 241 -1.54 14.97 25.45
CA MET A 241 -1.51 15.44 26.85
C MET A 241 -0.59 16.65 27.03
N LYS A 242 0.59 16.65 26.39
CA LYS A 242 1.51 17.80 26.37
C LYS A 242 0.98 19.02 25.60
N LEU A 243 0.06 18.81 24.66
CA LEU A 243 -0.66 19.86 23.92
C LEU A 243 -1.96 20.31 24.61
N GLY A 244 -2.18 19.87 25.85
CA GLY A 244 -3.29 20.29 26.70
C GLY A 244 -4.60 19.51 26.52
N TYR A 245 -4.61 18.39 25.80
CA TYR A 245 -5.77 17.49 25.77
C TYR A 245 -5.81 16.64 27.04
N THR A 246 -6.98 16.56 27.69
CA THR A 246 -7.11 16.02 29.06
C THR A 246 -7.83 14.68 29.14
N ASN A 247 -8.64 14.33 28.13
CA ASN A 247 -9.60 13.22 28.14
C ASN A 247 -9.41 12.25 26.97
#